data_AF-A0A6P0NCN0-F1
#
_entry.id   AF-A0A6P0NCN0-F1
#
_cell.length_a   1.000
_cell.length_b   1.000
_cell.length_c   1.000
_cell.angle_alpha   90.00
_cell.angle_beta   90.00
_cell.angle_gamma   90.00
#
_symmetry.space_group_name_H-M   'P 1'
#
loop_
_entity.id
_entity.type
_entity.pdbx_description
1 polymer ?
#
loop_
_entity_poly.entity_id
_entity_poly.type
_entity_poly.pdbx_seq_one_letter_code
_entity_poly.pdbx_strand_id
1 'polypeptide(L)'
;MYEKISPCQTGSTITYKDGQPIVPDNPIIPFIRGDGTGVDIWPAAQKVIDAAVQCAYGTDRSISWFKIYAGDEACEKYGTYQYLPQDTLNAIKEYGIAIKGPLTTPVGGGIRSLNVALRQINDLYACVRPCKYYPGTPSPHKTPEKLDVIVYRENTEDIYLGIEWPKGSEVAEKLITLLNQDLIPATPEHGKKQIPLDAGIGIKPISKTGSQRLVRRAIQHALRLP
;
A
#
# COMPACT_ATOMS: atom_id res chain seq x y z
N MET A 1 -10.49 17.87 13.54
CA MET A 1 -11.78 17.31 13.99
C MET A 1 -12.33 16.49 12.85
N TYR A 2 -12.74 15.26 13.11
CA TYR A 2 -13.32 14.36 12.11
C TYR A 2 -14.79 14.71 11.85
N GLU A 3 -15.28 14.48 10.64
CA GLU A 3 -16.66 14.77 10.24
C GLU A 3 -17.66 13.72 10.74
N LYS A 4 -17.37 12.42 10.52
CA LYS A 4 -18.33 11.31 10.77
C LYS A 4 -17.77 10.16 11.61
N ILE A 5 -16.54 10.27 12.09
CA ILE A 5 -15.89 9.29 12.96
C ILE A 5 -15.37 9.95 14.22
N SER A 6 -15.26 9.18 15.29
CA SER A 6 -14.65 9.63 16.53
C SER A 6 -13.67 8.58 17.01
N PRO A 7 -12.45 8.96 17.42
CA PRO A 7 -11.50 8.03 17.98
C PRO A 7 -12.02 7.43 19.29
N CYS A 8 -11.40 6.33 19.72
CA CYS A 8 -11.69 5.72 21.01
C CYS A 8 -11.51 6.74 22.14
N GLN A 9 -12.41 6.72 23.11
CA GLN A 9 -12.27 7.55 24.32
C GLN A 9 -11.12 7.08 25.21
N THR A 10 -10.67 5.84 25.04
CA THR A 10 -9.57 5.22 25.76
C THR A 10 -8.44 4.87 24.80
N GLY A 11 -7.19 5.06 25.24
CA GLY A 11 -6.00 4.76 24.45
C GLY A 11 -5.11 5.98 24.24
N SER A 12 -3.87 5.72 23.82
CA SER A 12 -2.85 6.76 23.60
C SER A 12 -2.29 6.68 22.17
N THR A 13 -1.95 7.81 21.59
CA THR A 13 -1.36 7.88 20.25
C THR A 13 0.09 7.38 20.25
N ILE A 14 0.48 6.61 19.24
CA ILE A 14 1.89 6.29 18.99
C ILE A 14 2.60 7.57 18.55
N THR A 15 3.70 7.91 19.22
CA THR A 15 4.53 9.06 18.85
C THR A 15 5.82 8.58 18.19
N TYR A 16 6.58 9.49 17.58
CA TYR A 16 7.81 9.15 16.87
C TYR A 16 8.95 10.04 17.35
N LYS A 17 10.09 9.43 17.68
CA LYS A 17 11.34 10.12 18.01
C LYS A 17 12.45 9.56 17.14
N ASP A 18 13.14 10.43 16.39
CA ASP A 18 14.21 10.06 15.47
C ASP A 18 13.82 8.96 14.46
N GLY A 19 12.56 9.00 14.01
CA GLY A 19 11.99 8.02 13.07
C GLY A 19 11.64 6.66 13.68
N GLN A 20 11.79 6.48 14.99
CA GLN A 20 11.39 5.27 15.72
C GLN A 20 10.07 5.48 16.46
N PRO A 21 9.16 4.50 16.45
CA PRO A 21 7.90 4.61 17.17
C PRO A 21 8.13 4.45 18.68
N ILE A 22 7.54 5.36 19.46
CA ILE A 22 7.34 5.23 20.91
C ILE A 22 5.91 4.76 21.10
N VAL A 23 5.76 3.48 21.44
CA VAL A 23 4.46 2.79 21.52
C VAL A 23 4.02 2.75 22.99
N PRO A 24 2.87 3.36 23.34
CA PRO A 24 2.30 3.24 24.68
C PRO A 24 1.76 1.82 24.92
N ASP A 25 1.36 1.49 26.15
CA ASP A 25 0.79 0.17 26.46
C ASP A 25 -0.65 -0.03 25.95
N ASN A 26 -1.35 1.06 25.58
CA ASN A 26 -2.71 1.06 25.05
C ASN A 26 -2.85 1.86 23.74
N PRO A 27 -2.11 1.53 22.66
CA PRO A 27 -2.10 2.31 21.45
C PRO A 27 -3.47 2.35 20.77
N ILE A 28 -3.84 3.52 20.26
CA ILE A 28 -4.97 3.66 19.32
C ILE A 28 -4.49 3.24 17.93
N ILE A 29 -5.13 2.22 17.35
CA ILE A 29 -4.81 1.72 16.01
C ILE A 29 -6.03 1.85 15.10
N PRO A 30 -5.99 2.74 14.11
CA PRO A 30 -6.97 2.78 13.04
C PRO A 30 -7.07 1.47 12.26
N PHE A 31 -8.29 1.02 11.97
CA PHE A 31 -8.51 -0.10 11.08
C PHE A 31 -9.60 0.16 10.04
N ILE A 32 -9.40 -0.37 8.84
CA ILE A 32 -10.42 -0.46 7.79
C ILE A 32 -10.85 -1.92 7.69
N ARG A 33 -12.13 -2.23 7.94
CA ARG A 33 -12.66 -3.60 7.83
C ARG A 33 -12.41 -4.20 6.44
N GLY A 34 -12.61 -3.41 5.41
CA GLY A 34 -12.47 -3.80 4.01
C GLY A 34 -13.79 -4.29 3.38
N ASP A 35 -13.76 -4.41 2.06
CA ASP A 35 -14.88 -4.85 1.21
C ASP A 35 -14.89 -6.38 1.07
N GLY A 36 -15.98 -6.95 0.54
CA GLY A 36 -16.08 -8.39 0.25
C GLY A 36 -15.74 -9.26 1.46
N THR A 37 -14.71 -10.10 1.36
CA THR A 37 -14.28 -10.98 2.46
C THR A 37 -13.73 -10.25 3.69
N GLY A 38 -13.53 -8.93 3.62
CA GLY A 38 -13.20 -8.07 4.77
C GLY A 38 -14.18 -8.25 5.94
N VAL A 39 -15.45 -8.53 5.65
CA VAL A 39 -16.49 -8.76 6.66
C VAL A 39 -16.23 -10.00 7.52
N ASP A 40 -15.55 -11.00 6.97
CA ASP A 40 -15.25 -12.27 7.63
C ASP A 40 -13.86 -12.24 8.27
N ILE A 41 -12.85 -11.77 7.53
CA ILE A 41 -11.45 -11.88 7.96
C ILE A 41 -11.07 -10.86 9.02
N TRP A 42 -11.67 -9.65 9.02
CA TRP A 42 -11.31 -8.63 10.01
C TRP A 42 -11.72 -9.04 11.43
N PRO A 43 -12.97 -9.45 11.71
CA PRO A 43 -13.35 -9.90 13.05
C PRO A 43 -12.50 -11.08 13.54
N ALA A 44 -12.11 -12.00 12.65
CA ALA A 44 -11.23 -13.10 12.98
C ALA A 44 -9.81 -12.61 13.33
N ALA A 45 -9.23 -11.73 12.52
CA ALA A 45 -7.90 -11.15 12.75
C ALA A 45 -7.85 -10.38 14.08
N GLN A 46 -8.84 -9.52 14.33
CA GLN A 46 -8.93 -8.76 15.58
C GLN A 46 -8.96 -9.68 16.80
N LYS A 47 -9.82 -10.70 16.80
CA LYS A 47 -9.90 -11.67 17.91
C LYS A 47 -8.57 -12.36 18.20
N VAL A 48 -7.85 -12.78 17.16
CA VAL A 48 -6.54 -13.42 17.31
C VAL A 48 -5.51 -12.45 17.86
N ILE A 49 -5.47 -11.21 17.36
CA ILE A 49 -4.54 -10.18 17.82
C ILE A 49 -4.82 -9.84 19.30
N ASP A 50 -6.07 -9.59 19.67
CA ASP A 50 -6.47 -9.25 21.03
C ASP A 50 -6.10 -10.39 22.01
N ALA A 51 -6.39 -11.64 21.64
CA ALA A 51 -6.03 -12.81 22.44
C ALA A 51 -4.50 -12.99 22.56
N ALA A 52 -3.74 -12.73 21.50
CA ALA A 52 -2.29 -12.81 21.53
C ALA A 52 -1.67 -11.75 22.45
N VAL A 53 -2.17 -10.51 22.40
CA VAL A 53 -1.74 -9.43 23.32
C VAL A 53 -2.06 -9.80 24.76
N GLN A 54 -3.28 -10.26 25.04
CA GLN A 54 -3.68 -10.69 26.37
C GLN A 54 -2.84 -11.87 26.87
N CYS A 55 -2.54 -12.85 26.03
CA CYS A 55 -1.72 -14.01 26.40
C CYS A 55 -0.27 -13.61 26.72
N ALA A 56 0.29 -12.66 25.99
CA ALA A 56 1.68 -12.24 26.16
C ALA A 56 1.88 -11.25 27.32
N TYR A 57 0.88 -10.40 27.60
CA TYR A 57 1.04 -9.24 28.49
C TYR A 57 -0.05 -9.14 29.58
N GLY A 58 -0.98 -10.09 29.66
CA GLY A 58 -2.08 -10.04 30.61
C GLY A 58 -2.95 -8.79 30.41
N THR A 59 -3.07 -7.98 31.46
CA THR A 59 -3.80 -6.69 31.45
C THR A 59 -2.89 -5.48 31.23
N ASP A 60 -1.57 -5.68 31.19
CA ASP A 60 -0.62 -4.57 31.12
C ASP A 60 -0.65 -3.90 29.75
N ARG A 61 -1.08 -4.61 28.70
CA ARG A 61 -1.19 -4.08 27.34
C ARG A 61 -2.51 -4.41 26.68
N SER A 62 -2.97 -3.51 25.82
CA SER A 62 -4.21 -3.65 25.05
C SER A 62 -4.14 -2.83 23.77
N ILE A 63 -5.05 -3.03 22.82
CA ILE A 63 -5.16 -2.17 21.62
C ILE A 63 -6.52 -1.48 21.64
N SER A 64 -6.51 -0.17 21.43
CA SER A 64 -7.73 0.62 21.22
C SER A 64 -8.03 0.73 19.74
N TRP A 65 -8.93 -0.13 19.24
CA TRP A 65 -9.26 -0.19 17.81
C TRP A 65 -10.15 0.97 17.36
N PHE A 66 -9.64 1.81 16.46
CA PHE A 66 -10.38 2.93 15.88
C PHE A 66 -10.88 2.61 14.47
N LYS A 67 -12.19 2.39 14.31
CA LYS A 67 -12.76 2.08 12.99
C LYS A 67 -12.77 3.30 12.07
N ILE A 68 -12.10 3.16 10.92
CA ILE A 68 -12.08 4.11 9.81
C ILE A 68 -12.61 3.43 8.54
N TYR A 69 -12.97 4.21 7.52
CA TYR A 69 -13.79 3.71 6.41
C TYR A 69 -13.14 3.99 5.05
N ALA A 70 -13.11 2.98 4.19
CA ALA A 70 -12.79 3.11 2.77
C ALA A 70 -13.59 2.06 1.99
N GLY A 71 -13.67 2.23 0.67
CA GLY A 71 -14.40 1.30 -0.19
C GLY A 71 -15.93 1.47 -0.08
N ASP A 72 -16.65 0.37 -0.20
CA ASP A 72 -18.12 0.36 -0.27
C ASP A 72 -18.73 0.82 1.06
N GLU A 73 -18.15 0.40 2.18
CA GLU A 73 -18.59 0.81 3.52
C GLU A 73 -18.41 2.33 3.75
N ALA A 74 -17.45 2.96 3.06
CA ALA A 74 -17.31 4.41 3.10
C ALA A 74 -18.40 5.10 2.29
N CYS A 75 -18.75 4.59 1.11
CA CYS A 75 -19.86 5.13 0.32
C CYS A 75 -21.20 5.07 1.08
N GLU A 76 -21.46 4.00 1.82
CA GLU A 76 -22.66 3.87 2.67
C GLU A 76 -22.70 4.93 3.78
N LYS A 77 -21.56 5.23 4.41
CA LYS A 77 -21.48 6.16 5.55
C LYS A 77 -21.32 7.63 5.16
N TYR A 78 -20.52 7.91 4.13
CA TYR A 78 -20.14 9.25 3.71
C TYR A 78 -20.97 9.77 2.53
N GLY A 79 -21.55 8.88 1.72
CA GLY A 79 -22.36 9.20 0.55
C GLY A 79 -21.77 8.63 -0.75
N THR A 80 -22.56 8.65 -1.83
CA THR A 80 -22.16 8.11 -3.13
C THR A 80 -20.83 8.70 -3.61
N TYR A 81 -19.95 7.85 -4.15
CA TYR A 81 -18.60 8.18 -4.61
C TYR A 81 -17.58 8.58 -3.53
N GLN A 82 -17.93 8.52 -2.24
CA GLN A 82 -17.01 8.77 -1.12
C GLN A 82 -16.20 7.53 -0.73
N TYR A 83 -15.45 6.96 -1.68
CA TYR A 83 -14.69 5.72 -1.47
C TYR A 83 -13.46 5.87 -0.56
N LEU A 84 -12.91 7.08 -0.45
CA LEU A 84 -11.77 7.38 0.43
C LEU A 84 -11.95 8.75 1.08
N PRO A 85 -12.75 8.83 2.16
CA PRO A 85 -13.05 10.08 2.85
C PRO A 85 -11.80 10.72 3.49
N GLN A 86 -11.81 12.05 3.60
CA GLN A 86 -10.71 12.80 4.21
C GLN A 86 -10.49 12.41 5.68
N ASP A 87 -11.55 12.07 6.41
CA ASP A 87 -11.50 11.55 7.77
C ASP A 87 -10.54 10.35 7.91
N THR A 88 -10.59 9.42 6.96
CA THR A 88 -9.73 8.23 6.93
C THR A 88 -8.28 8.60 6.68
N LEU A 89 -8.01 9.53 5.75
CA LEU A 89 -6.66 10.02 5.48
C LEU A 89 -6.07 10.76 6.68
N ASN A 90 -6.89 11.59 7.33
CA ASN A 90 -6.51 12.32 8.54
C ASN A 90 -6.17 11.36 9.67
N ALA A 91 -6.97 10.33 9.89
CA ALA A 91 -6.73 9.33 10.94
C ALA A 91 -5.42 8.55 10.69
N ILE A 92 -5.20 8.07 9.47
CA ILE A 92 -3.95 7.35 9.13
C ILE A 92 -2.74 8.25 9.38
N LYS A 93 -2.81 9.53 9.00
CA LYS A 93 -1.74 10.50 9.20
C LYS A 93 -1.52 10.84 10.67
N GLU A 94 -2.59 11.03 11.44
CA GLU A 94 -2.55 11.39 12.86
C GLU A 94 -1.96 10.27 13.73
N TYR A 95 -2.41 9.03 13.50
CA TYR A 95 -1.98 7.88 14.32
C TYR A 95 -0.71 7.19 13.78
N GLY A 96 -0.32 7.46 12.53
CA GLY A 96 0.93 6.98 11.90
C GLY A 96 0.97 5.47 11.61
N ILE A 97 -0.05 4.72 12.03
CA ILE A 97 -0.23 3.30 11.76
C ILE A 97 -1.69 3.02 11.43
N ALA A 98 -1.94 2.05 10.56
CA ALA A 98 -3.28 1.51 10.33
C ALA A 98 -3.19 0.10 9.79
N ILE A 99 -4.27 -0.68 9.98
CA ILE A 99 -4.46 -2.00 9.38
C ILE A 99 -5.70 -2.00 8.49
N LYS A 100 -5.69 -2.75 7.39
CA LYS A 100 -6.85 -2.81 6.49
C LYS A 100 -7.11 -4.21 5.96
N GLY A 101 -8.40 -4.54 5.81
CA GLY A 101 -8.86 -5.64 4.96
C GLY A 101 -8.70 -5.33 3.46
N PRO A 102 -9.19 -6.22 2.57
CA PRO A 102 -9.21 -5.99 1.13
C PRO A 102 -10.08 -4.79 0.77
N LEU A 103 -9.76 -4.12 -0.34
CA LEU A 103 -10.58 -3.03 -0.89
C LEU A 103 -10.81 -3.30 -2.37
N THR A 104 -12.06 -3.18 -2.80
CA THR A 104 -12.47 -3.38 -4.19
C THR A 104 -11.80 -2.31 -5.07
N THR A 105 -11.15 -2.75 -6.15
CA THR A 105 -10.64 -1.85 -7.19
C THR A 105 -11.50 -2.05 -8.44
N PRO A 106 -12.30 -1.07 -8.86
CA PRO A 106 -13.10 -1.21 -10.07
C PRO A 106 -12.19 -1.41 -11.30
N VAL A 107 -12.61 -2.26 -12.22
CA VAL A 107 -11.88 -2.55 -13.46
C VAL A 107 -12.34 -1.59 -14.55
N GLY A 108 -11.39 -0.89 -15.20
CA GLY A 108 -11.64 -0.19 -16.46
C GLY A 108 -12.35 1.18 -16.38
N GLY A 109 -12.62 1.74 -15.19
CA GLY A 109 -13.30 3.04 -15.06
C GLY A 109 -12.66 3.95 -14.01
N GLY A 110 -12.31 5.18 -14.42
CA GLY A 110 -12.17 6.45 -13.67
C GLY A 110 -11.35 6.53 -12.37
N ILE A 111 -11.49 5.55 -11.47
CA ILE A 111 -10.88 5.53 -10.14
C ILE A 111 -9.63 4.64 -10.19
N ARG A 112 -8.45 5.28 -10.08
CA ARG A 112 -7.19 4.57 -9.82
C ARG A 112 -7.33 3.83 -8.48
N SER A 113 -6.81 2.60 -8.41
CA SER A 113 -6.93 1.70 -7.25
C SER A 113 -6.81 2.42 -5.89
N LEU A 114 -7.78 2.24 -4.99
CA LEU A 114 -7.76 2.79 -3.62
C LEU A 114 -6.50 2.38 -2.86
N ASN A 115 -6.01 1.15 -3.09
CA ASN A 115 -4.78 0.68 -2.50
C ASN A 115 -3.56 1.48 -2.99
N VAL A 116 -3.53 1.82 -4.28
CA VAL A 116 -2.46 2.67 -4.86
C VAL A 116 -2.58 4.10 -4.35
N ALA A 117 -3.78 4.65 -4.31
CA ALA A 117 -4.03 5.99 -3.77
C ALA A 117 -3.55 6.13 -2.32
N LEU A 118 -3.93 5.19 -1.44
CA LEU A 118 -3.46 5.17 -0.04
C LEU A 118 -1.94 5.15 0.07
N ARG A 119 -1.25 4.42 -0.82
CA ARG A 119 0.22 4.34 -0.81
C ARG A 119 0.86 5.65 -1.26
N GLN A 120 0.33 6.24 -2.34
CA GLN A 120 0.87 7.47 -2.92
C GLN A 120 0.63 8.67 -2.00
N ILE A 121 -0.60 8.82 -1.48
CA ILE A 121 -0.97 9.94 -0.58
C ILE A 121 -0.12 9.94 0.69
N ASN A 122 0.18 8.76 1.23
CA ASN A 122 0.95 8.62 2.48
C ASN A 122 2.44 8.33 2.25
N ASP A 123 2.95 8.43 1.01
CA ASP A 123 4.33 8.09 0.62
C ASP A 123 4.83 6.75 1.24
N LEU A 124 3.97 5.72 1.21
CA LEU A 124 4.28 4.38 1.71
C LEU A 124 5.16 3.62 0.71
N TYR A 125 6.40 4.10 0.56
CA TYR A 125 7.34 3.71 -0.50
C TYR A 125 7.83 2.26 -0.45
N ALA A 126 7.72 1.59 0.69
CA ALA A 126 8.17 0.21 0.87
C ALA A 126 6.96 -0.72 1.06
N CYS A 127 6.68 -1.56 0.06
CA CYS A 127 5.82 -2.71 0.21
C CYS A 127 6.66 -3.89 0.69
N VAL A 128 6.58 -4.20 1.99
CA VAL A 128 7.33 -5.28 2.63
C VAL A 128 6.45 -6.52 2.74
N ARG A 129 6.93 -7.66 2.22
CA ARG A 129 6.21 -8.95 2.21
C ARG A 129 7.08 -10.07 2.73
N PRO A 130 7.03 -10.39 4.03
CA PRO A 130 7.56 -11.64 4.56
C PRO A 130 6.80 -12.81 3.95
N CYS A 131 7.52 -13.77 3.38
CA CYS A 131 6.99 -14.98 2.78
C CYS A 131 7.74 -16.17 3.35
N LYS A 132 7.08 -16.89 4.27
CA LYS A 132 7.60 -18.10 4.90
C LYS A 132 6.57 -19.22 4.83
N TYR A 133 7.06 -20.46 4.84
CA TYR A 133 6.20 -21.63 4.95
C TYR A 133 5.69 -21.82 6.39
N TYR A 134 4.43 -22.23 6.52
CA TYR A 134 3.84 -22.70 7.76
C TYR A 134 3.61 -24.21 7.64
N PRO A 135 4.13 -25.03 8.58
CA PRO A 135 3.96 -26.49 8.55
C PRO A 135 2.50 -26.92 8.36
N GLY A 136 2.29 -27.87 7.45
CA GLY A 136 0.95 -28.39 7.11
C GLY A 136 0.23 -27.63 6.00
N THR A 137 0.74 -26.48 5.55
CA THR A 137 0.16 -25.76 4.39
C THR A 137 0.30 -26.61 3.12
N PRO A 138 -0.79 -26.89 2.39
CA PRO A 138 -0.73 -27.55 1.09
C PRO A 138 0.16 -26.77 0.13
N SER A 139 1.07 -27.45 -0.57
CA SER A 139 2.02 -26.79 -1.46
C SER A 139 2.23 -27.59 -2.76
N PRO A 140 2.35 -26.91 -3.91
CA PRO A 140 2.76 -27.56 -5.16
C PRO A 140 4.26 -27.85 -5.23
N HIS A 141 5.06 -27.36 -4.27
CA HIS A 141 6.52 -27.54 -4.25
C HIS A 141 6.92 -28.78 -3.45
N LYS A 142 8.04 -29.41 -3.84
CA LYS A 142 8.60 -30.58 -3.13
C LYS A 142 9.18 -30.25 -1.75
N THR A 143 9.71 -29.04 -1.58
CA THR A 143 10.39 -28.59 -0.35
C THR A 143 9.94 -27.17 0.03
N PRO A 144 8.64 -26.95 0.35
CA PRO A 144 8.12 -25.63 0.65
C PRO A 144 8.71 -25.02 1.92
N GLU A 145 9.16 -25.84 2.87
CA GLU A 145 9.80 -25.45 4.11
C GLU A 145 11.11 -24.66 3.92
N LYS A 146 11.72 -24.71 2.74
CA LYS A 146 12.90 -23.91 2.39
C LYS A 146 12.57 -22.45 2.05
N LEU A 147 11.30 -22.10 1.91
CA LEU A 147 10.86 -20.73 1.67
C LEU A 147 10.90 -19.94 2.98
N ASP A 148 11.90 -19.06 3.10
CA ASP A 148 11.95 -18.01 4.11
C ASP A 148 12.62 -16.77 3.52
N VAL A 149 11.81 -15.83 3.01
CA VAL A 149 12.29 -14.61 2.36
C VAL A 149 11.47 -13.40 2.79
N ILE A 150 12.08 -12.22 2.74
CA ILE A 150 11.37 -10.95 2.93
C ILE A 150 11.54 -10.12 1.66
N VAL A 151 10.44 -9.91 0.94
CA VAL A 151 10.45 -9.12 -0.30
C VAL A 151 10.24 -7.65 0.03
N TYR A 152 11.20 -6.82 -0.40
CA TYR A 152 11.09 -5.36 -0.40
C TYR A 152 10.78 -4.88 -1.81
N ARG A 153 9.58 -4.33 -2.00
CA ARG A 153 9.13 -3.79 -3.29
C ARG A 153 8.96 -2.28 -3.21
N GLU A 154 9.56 -1.57 -4.17
CA GLU A 154 9.31 -0.14 -4.40
C GLU A 154 7.83 0.07 -4.76
N ASN A 155 7.21 1.09 -4.19
CA ASN A 155 5.75 1.23 -4.17
C ASN A 155 5.26 2.65 -4.54
N THR A 156 6.13 3.52 -5.04
CA THR A 156 5.83 4.92 -5.39
C THR A 156 6.18 5.31 -6.82
N GLU A 157 7.02 4.56 -7.51
CA GLU A 157 7.52 4.81 -8.86
C GLU A 157 7.19 3.63 -9.80
N ASP A 158 8.02 3.39 -10.82
CA ASP A 158 7.81 2.40 -11.87
C ASP A 158 6.52 2.69 -12.67
N ILE A 159 6.08 1.75 -13.50
CA ILE A 159 4.84 1.80 -14.27
C ILE A 159 3.60 2.00 -13.38
N TYR A 160 3.71 1.74 -12.07
CA TYR A 160 2.62 1.90 -11.11
C TYR A 160 2.27 3.37 -10.85
N LEU A 161 3.10 4.32 -11.33
CA LEU A 161 2.76 5.73 -11.34
C LEU A 161 1.54 6.03 -12.24
N GLY A 162 1.25 5.15 -13.22
CA GLY A 162 0.07 5.25 -14.09
C GLY A 162 0.10 6.50 -14.98
N ILE A 163 1.30 6.88 -15.45
CA ILE A 163 1.44 7.91 -16.49
C ILE A 163 1.37 7.18 -17.82
N GLU A 164 0.18 7.13 -18.39
CA GLU A 164 -0.11 6.37 -19.60
C GLU A 164 -1.22 7.02 -20.43
N TRP A 165 -1.17 6.76 -21.74
CA TRP A 165 -2.14 7.27 -22.72
C TRP A 165 -2.59 6.14 -23.66
N PRO A 166 -3.90 6.05 -23.93
CA PRO A 166 -4.44 4.99 -24.77
C PRO A 166 -4.04 5.19 -26.24
N LYS A 167 -4.07 4.07 -26.98
CA LYS A 167 -3.91 4.03 -28.44
C LYS A 167 -4.88 5.03 -29.11
N GLY A 168 -4.38 5.76 -30.10
CA GLY A 168 -5.18 6.70 -30.90
C GLY A 168 -5.55 8.00 -30.18
N SER A 169 -5.00 8.26 -28.99
CA SER A 169 -5.11 9.59 -28.38
C SER A 169 -4.08 10.54 -28.99
N GLU A 170 -4.48 11.80 -29.23
CA GLU A 170 -3.61 12.83 -29.80
C GLU A 170 -2.31 13.00 -29.01
N VAL A 171 -2.39 12.90 -27.68
CA VAL A 171 -1.22 12.99 -26.79
C VAL A 171 -0.26 11.81 -26.98
N ALA A 172 -0.79 10.58 -27.12
CA ALA A 172 0.03 9.41 -27.39
C ALA A 172 0.72 9.52 -28.76
N GLU A 173 -0.02 9.90 -29.80
CA GLU A 173 0.51 10.05 -31.16
C GLU A 173 1.62 11.11 -31.20
N LYS A 174 1.40 12.25 -30.55
CA LYS A 174 2.41 13.31 -30.44
C LYS A 174 3.68 12.82 -29.74
N LEU A 175 3.53 12.08 -28.64
CA LEU A 175 4.67 11.56 -27.89
C LEU A 175 5.43 10.47 -28.66
N ILE A 176 4.72 9.55 -29.31
CA ILE A 176 5.31 8.50 -30.15
C ILE A 176 6.07 9.14 -31.32
N THR A 177 5.49 10.16 -31.95
CA THR A 177 6.14 10.90 -33.05
C THR A 177 7.44 11.55 -32.59
N LEU A 178 7.42 12.28 -31.47
CA LEU A 178 8.60 12.89 -30.86
C LEU A 178 9.69 11.85 -30.56
N LEU A 179 9.30 10.72 -29.96
CA LEU A 179 10.24 9.64 -29.62
C LEU A 179 10.87 9.05 -30.87
N ASN A 180 10.06 8.75 -31.89
CA ASN A 180 10.53 8.09 -33.11
C ASN A 180 11.39 8.99 -34.01
N GLN A 181 11.06 10.28 -34.09
CA GLN A 181 11.74 11.23 -34.98
C GLN A 181 12.98 11.86 -34.35
N ASP A 182 12.92 12.19 -33.05
CA ASP A 182 13.97 12.99 -32.41
C ASP A 182 14.78 12.15 -31.42
N LEU A 183 14.11 11.55 -30.43
CA LEU A 183 14.80 11.03 -29.24
C LEU A 183 15.45 9.66 -29.46
N ILE A 184 14.77 8.74 -30.15
CA ILE A 184 15.30 7.42 -30.45
C ILE A 184 16.49 7.51 -31.42
N PRO A 185 16.42 8.26 -32.54
CA PRO A 185 17.57 8.45 -33.43
C PRO A 185 18.76 9.16 -32.76
N ALA A 186 18.49 10.06 -31.80
CA ALA A 186 19.53 10.73 -31.02
C ALA A 186 20.18 9.86 -29.93
N THR A 187 19.68 8.63 -29.70
CA THR A 187 20.17 7.73 -28.63
C THR A 187 20.76 6.45 -29.25
N PRO A 188 22.09 6.36 -29.44
CA PRO A 188 22.73 5.25 -30.17
C PRO A 188 22.38 3.85 -29.66
N GLU A 189 22.16 3.69 -28.35
CA GLU A 189 21.82 2.43 -27.68
C GLU A 189 20.46 1.87 -28.12
N HIS A 190 19.60 2.69 -28.71
CA HIS A 190 18.30 2.27 -29.23
C HIS A 190 18.39 1.69 -30.65
N GLY A 191 19.49 1.91 -31.37
CA GLY A 191 19.71 1.36 -32.71
C GLY A 191 18.57 1.71 -33.68
N LYS A 192 17.98 0.70 -34.31
CA LYS A 192 16.89 0.85 -35.31
C LYS A 192 15.49 0.69 -34.72
N LYS A 193 15.33 0.75 -33.39
CA LYS A 193 14.01 0.60 -32.76
C LYS A 193 13.08 1.74 -33.17
N GLN A 194 11.80 1.44 -33.23
CA GLN A 194 10.71 2.38 -33.45
C GLN A 194 9.51 1.91 -32.64
N ILE A 195 8.74 2.86 -32.10
CA ILE A 195 7.47 2.57 -31.43
C ILE A 195 6.38 2.53 -32.51
N PRO A 196 5.54 1.49 -32.57
CA PRO A 196 4.41 1.45 -33.50
C PRO A 196 3.47 2.65 -33.30
N LEU A 197 3.03 3.28 -34.39
CA LEU A 197 2.12 4.44 -34.34
C LEU A 197 0.75 4.10 -33.74
N ASP A 198 0.39 2.83 -33.76
CA ASP A 198 -0.88 2.33 -33.25
C ASP A 198 -0.75 1.73 -31.83
N ALA A 199 0.32 2.05 -31.10
CA ALA A 199 0.52 1.65 -29.72
C ALA A 199 -0.15 2.61 -28.72
N GLY A 200 -0.58 2.07 -27.57
CA GLY A 200 -0.70 2.87 -26.35
C GLY A 200 0.68 3.06 -25.72
N ILE A 201 0.88 4.15 -24.98
CA ILE A 201 2.20 4.49 -24.42
C ILE A 201 2.12 4.75 -22.92
N GLY A 202 3.09 4.21 -22.18
CA GLY A 202 3.23 4.38 -20.73
C GLY A 202 4.66 4.75 -20.35
N ILE A 203 4.81 5.51 -19.26
CA ILE A 203 6.10 5.99 -18.76
C ILE A 203 6.50 5.21 -17.52
N LYS A 204 7.75 4.76 -17.50
CA LYS A 204 8.37 4.04 -16.38
C LYS A 204 9.51 4.89 -15.78
N PRO A 205 9.21 5.82 -14.87
CA PRO A 205 10.25 6.54 -14.15
C PRO A 205 10.78 5.66 -13.01
N ILE A 206 12.10 5.65 -12.84
CA ILE A 206 12.79 5.07 -11.67
C ILE A 206 13.84 6.10 -11.24
N SER A 207 13.81 6.53 -9.98
CA SER A 207 14.78 7.49 -9.47
C SER A 207 15.83 6.84 -8.55
N LYS A 208 16.99 7.50 -8.46
CA LYS A 208 18.01 7.18 -7.47
C LYS A 208 17.46 7.29 -6.05
N THR A 209 16.66 8.32 -5.77
CA THR A 209 16.08 8.56 -4.45
C THR A 209 15.13 7.44 -4.03
N GLY A 210 14.17 7.07 -4.89
CA GLY A 210 13.22 5.98 -4.66
C GLY A 210 13.90 4.63 -4.47
N SER A 211 14.87 4.33 -5.35
CA SER A 211 15.65 3.09 -5.28
C SER A 211 16.48 3.01 -3.99
N GLN A 212 17.24 4.06 -3.67
CA GLN A 212 18.14 4.05 -2.52
C GLN A 212 17.39 4.01 -1.19
N ARG A 213 16.23 4.69 -1.05
CA ARG A 213 15.45 4.64 0.20
C ARG A 213 14.89 3.24 0.47
N LEU A 214 14.43 2.54 -0.56
CA LEU A 214 13.97 1.15 -0.43
C LEU A 214 15.11 0.22 -0.04
N VAL A 215 16.22 0.24 -0.80
CA VAL A 215 17.36 -0.64 -0.58
C VAL A 215 17.99 -0.39 0.80
N ARG A 216 18.13 0.87 1.21
CA ARG A 216 18.61 1.23 2.55
C ARG A 216 17.74 0.61 3.64
N ARG A 217 16.41 0.70 3.51
CA ARG A 217 15.48 0.10 4.48
C ARG A 217 15.61 -1.42 4.53
N ALA A 218 15.78 -2.08 3.38
CA ALA A 218 15.98 -3.53 3.31
C ALA A 218 17.28 -3.95 4.03
N ILE A 219 18.40 -3.28 3.75
CA ILE A 219 19.69 -3.54 4.40
C ILE A 219 19.62 -3.29 5.90
N GLN A 220 19.02 -2.17 6.32
CA GLN A 220 18.84 -1.86 7.75
C GLN A 220 17.97 -2.88 8.47
N HIS A 221 17.03 -3.53 7.80
CA HIS A 221 16.28 -4.63 8.39
C HIS A 221 17.10 -5.92 8.43
N ALA A 222 17.78 -6.27 7.33
CA ALA A 222 18.63 -7.46 7.26
C ALA A 222 19.71 -7.49 8.36
N LEU A 223 20.32 -6.33 8.68
CA LEU A 223 21.31 -6.20 9.76
C LEU A 223 20.75 -6.42 11.18
N ARG A 224 19.42 -6.45 11.34
CA ARG A 224 18.72 -6.68 12.62
C ARG A 224 18.00 -8.02 12.68
N LEU A 225 18.03 -8.80 11.60
CA LEU A 225 17.50 -10.16 11.62
C LEU A 225 18.39 -11.03 12.53
N PRO A 226 17.80 -12.00 13.24
CA PRO A 226 18.53 -12.89 14.15
C PRO A 226 19.54 -13.79 13.42
#